data_AF-A0A0S8I669-F1
#
_entry.id   AF-A0A0S8I669-F1
#
_cell.length_a   1.000
_cell.length_b   1.000
_cell.length_c   1.000
_cell.angle_alpha   90.00
_cell.angle_beta   90.00
_cell.angle_gamma   90.00
#
_symmetry.space_group_name_H-M   'P 1'
#
loop_
_entity.id
_entity.type
_entity.pdbx_description
1 polymer ?
#
loop_
_entity_poly.entity_id
_entity_poly.type
_entity_poly.pdbx_seq_one_letter_code
_entity_poly.pdbx_strand_id
1 'polypeptide(L)'
;MTSPTILTTKLFIPPILPTVLTRPALLERLDRGREIPLTLVSGPPGYGKTTLLSLWAADHQGSVAWLTLDDGDNDPARFFQHLLTSI
;
A
#
# COMPACT_ATOMS: atom_id res chain seq x y z
N MET A 1 10.45 16.29 -24.02
CA MET A 1 9.79 16.31 -22.70
C MET A 1 8.59 15.37 -22.78
N THR A 2 8.80 14.08 -22.57
CA THR A 2 7.72 13.08 -22.52
C THR A 2 7.32 12.93 -21.07
N SER A 3 6.14 13.42 -20.71
CA SER A 3 5.56 13.19 -19.38
C SER A 3 5.45 11.68 -19.15
N PRO A 4 5.97 11.13 -18.05
CA PRO A 4 5.82 9.71 -17.75
C PRO A 4 4.33 9.37 -17.65
N THR A 5 3.90 8.36 -18.41
CA THR A 5 2.53 7.83 -18.32
C THR A 5 2.34 7.23 -16.93
N ILE A 6 1.45 7.83 -16.13
CA ILE A 6 1.09 7.32 -14.81
C ILE A 6 0.14 6.14 -14.98
N LEU A 7 0.52 4.98 -14.45
CA LEU A 7 -0.36 3.82 -14.41
C LEU A 7 -1.22 3.89 -13.15
N THR A 8 -2.46 4.32 -13.30
CA THR A 8 -3.37 4.59 -12.18
C THR A 8 -3.65 3.36 -11.31
N THR A 9 -3.58 2.14 -11.87
CA THR A 9 -3.75 0.89 -11.11
C THR A 9 -2.71 0.70 -10.01
N LYS A 10 -1.54 1.35 -10.09
CA LYS A 10 -0.53 1.33 -9.01
C LYS A 10 -0.94 2.11 -7.78
N LEU A 11 -1.88 3.04 -7.94
CA LEU A 11 -2.24 4.05 -6.94
C LEU A 11 -3.51 3.69 -6.17
N PHE A 12 -4.23 2.63 -6.57
CA PHE A 12 -5.47 2.22 -5.93
C PHE A 12 -5.22 1.16 -4.85
N ILE A 13 -5.85 1.36 -3.69
CA ILE A 13 -5.95 0.34 -2.65
C ILE A 13 -6.74 -0.84 -3.23
N PRO A 14 -6.19 -2.07 -3.23
CA PRO A 14 -6.90 -3.23 -3.73
C PRO A 14 -8.21 -3.45 -2.96
N PRO A 15 -9.32 -3.75 -3.66
CA PRO A 15 -10.63 -3.89 -3.02
C PRO A 15 -10.63 -5.07 -2.04
N ILE A 16 -11.31 -4.87 -0.92
CA ILE A 16 -11.49 -5.91 0.09
C ILE A 16 -12.61 -6.83 -0.39
N LEU A 17 -12.33 -8.14 -0.47
CA LEU A 17 -13.32 -9.13 -0.85
C LEU A 17 -14.29 -9.41 0.32
N PRO A 18 -15.59 -9.67 0.06
CA PRO A 18 -16.57 -9.92 1.12
C PRO A 18 -16.25 -11.14 2.00
N THR A 19 -15.49 -12.10 1.50
CA THR A 19 -15.11 -13.34 2.18
C THR A 19 -13.79 -13.24 2.95
N VAL A 20 -13.26 -12.03 3.12
CA VAL A 20 -11.99 -11.84 3.83
C VAL A 20 -12.14 -12.18 5.31
N LEU A 21 -11.17 -12.93 5.83
CA LEU A 21 -11.08 -13.17 7.27
C LEU A 21 -10.30 -12.03 7.91
N THR A 22 -10.93 -11.34 8.85
CA THR A 22 -10.28 -10.30 9.64
C THR A 22 -9.22 -10.92 10.55
N ARG A 23 -8.11 -10.19 10.75
CA ARG A 23 -7.01 -10.60 11.63
C ARG A 23 -6.71 -9.50 12.64
N PRO A 24 -7.56 -9.30 13.67
CA PRO A 24 -7.48 -8.14 14.56
C PRO A 24 -6.10 -7.94 15.19
N ALA A 25 -5.48 -9.02 15.68
CA ALA A 25 -4.15 -8.96 16.28
C ALA A 25 -3.04 -8.50 15.30
N LEU A 26 -3.20 -8.70 13.99
CA LEU A 26 -2.27 -8.16 13.00
C LEU A 26 -2.56 -6.70 12.65
N LEU A 27 -3.83 -6.30 12.63
CA LEU A 27 -4.24 -4.91 12.44
C LEU A 27 -3.71 -4.03 13.58
N GLU A 28 -3.88 -4.46 14.83
CA GLU A 28 -3.33 -3.77 16.01
C GLU A 28 -1.79 -3.67 15.97
N ARG A 29 -1.11 -4.67 15.40
CA ARG A 29 0.35 -4.61 15.21
C ARG A 29 0.75 -3.60 14.14
N LEU A 30 -0.03 -3.47 13.06
CA LEU A 30 0.18 -2.45 12.05
C LEU A 30 -0.06 -1.05 12.61
N ASP A 31 -1.09 -0.87 13.43
CA ASP A 31 -1.36 0.42 14.08
C ASP A 31 -0.21 0.87 14.98
N ARG A 32 0.32 -0.04 15.81
CA ARG A 32 1.52 0.27 16.61
C ARG A 32 2.75 0.54 15.74
N GLY A 33 2.84 -0.09 14.57
CA GLY A 33 3.91 0.13 13.61
C GLY A 33 3.95 1.55 13.02
N ARG A 34 2.92 2.38 13.23
CA ARG A 34 2.90 3.79 12.81
C ARG A 34 3.78 4.67 13.68
N GLU A 35 4.10 4.23 14.89
CA GLU A 35 4.96 4.97 15.83
C GLU A 35 6.44 4.89 15.46
N ILE A 36 6.80 4.10 14.45
CA ILE A 36 8.16 3.95 13.95
C ILE A 36 8.27 4.41 12.49
N PRO A 37 9.47 4.85 12.04
CA PRO A 37 9.64 5.44 10.70
C PRO A 37 9.32 4.50 9.53
N LEU A 38 9.41 3.19 9.73
CA LEU A 38 9.17 2.19 8.70
C LEU A 38 8.70 0.86 9.30
N THR A 39 7.57 0.36 8.83
CA THR A 39 7.08 -0.99 9.14
C THR A 39 7.11 -1.86 7.88
N LEU A 40 7.85 -2.97 7.94
CA LEU A 40 7.94 -3.95 6.85
C LEU A 40 6.99 -5.14 7.10
N VAL A 41 6.06 -5.37 6.17
CA VAL A 41 5.21 -6.57 6.17
C VAL A 41 5.77 -7.59 5.18
N SER A 42 6.32 -8.69 5.69
CA SER A 42 6.89 -9.77 4.89
C SER A 42 6.19 -11.10 5.14
N GLY A 43 6.27 -12.00 4.16
CA GLY A 43 5.65 -13.32 4.19
C GLY A 43 5.54 -13.94 2.79
N PRO A 44 5.27 -15.25 2.67
CA PRO A 44 5.24 -15.93 1.39
C PRO A 44 4.15 -15.40 0.44
N PRO A 45 4.24 -15.69 -0.87
CA PRO A 45 3.13 -15.45 -1.81
C PRO A 45 1.83 -16.08 -1.32
N GLY A 46 0.70 -15.41 -1.52
CA GLY A 46 -0.62 -15.91 -1.12
C GLY A 46 -0.98 -15.76 0.37
N TYR A 47 -0.09 -15.30 1.24
CA TYR A 47 -0.36 -15.16 2.68
C TYR A 47 -1.25 -13.96 3.07
N GLY A 48 -1.78 -13.22 2.09
CA GLY A 48 -2.71 -12.11 2.32
C GLY A 48 -2.06 -10.81 2.82
N LYS A 49 -0.78 -10.56 2.52
CA LYS A 49 -0.09 -9.32 2.92
C LYS A 49 -0.80 -8.07 2.39
N THR A 50 -1.08 -8.05 1.08
CA THR A 50 -1.81 -6.96 0.42
C THR A 50 -3.21 -6.82 1.00
N THR A 51 -3.90 -7.94 1.23
CA THR A 51 -5.24 -7.97 1.85
C THR A 51 -5.23 -7.39 3.27
N LEU A 52 -4.22 -7.71 4.08
CA LEU A 52 -4.05 -7.16 5.42
C LEU A 52 -3.85 -5.64 5.37
N LEU A 53 -3.02 -5.15 4.46
CA LEU A 53 -2.78 -3.70 4.27
C LEU A 53 -4.03 -2.98 3.75
N SER A 54 -4.79 -3.58 2.83
CA SER A 54 -6.08 -3.03 2.38
C SER A 54 -7.09 -2.94 3.52
N LEU A 55 -7.19 -4.00 4.34
CA LEU A 55 -8.06 -4.01 5.52
C LEU A 55 -7.67 -2.91 6.52
N TRP A 56 -6.38 -2.80 6.82
CA TRP A 56 -5.87 -1.76 7.71
C TRP A 56 -6.15 -0.35 7.16
N ALA A 57 -5.93 -0.14 5.86
CA ALA A 57 -6.18 1.15 5.22
C ALA A 57 -7.66 1.54 5.21
N ALA A 58 -8.58 0.58 5.07
CA ALA A 58 -10.03 0.83 5.07
C ALA A 58 -10.59 1.14 6.46
N ASP A 59 -10.01 0.56 7.51
CA ASP A 59 -10.37 0.84 8.90
C ASP A 59 -9.73 2.16 9.40
N HIS A 60 -8.72 2.66 8.69
CA HIS A 60 -7.99 3.85 9.07
C HIS A 60 -8.79 5.15 8.83
N GLN A 61 -8.87 5.99 9.86
CA GLN A 61 -9.58 7.28 9.82
C GLN A 61 -8.78 8.42 9.13
N GLY A 62 -7.50 8.20 8.84
CA GLY A 62 -6.62 9.18 8.18
C GLY A 62 -6.43 8.91 6.68
N SER A 63 -5.82 9.87 5.97
CA SER A 63 -5.46 9.68 4.56
C SER A 63 -4.40 8.60 4.41
N VAL A 64 -4.66 7.65 3.50
CA VAL A 64 -3.72 6.59 3.14
C VAL A 64 -3.34 6.74 1.67
N ALA A 65 -2.07 6.99 1.42
CA ALA A 65 -1.50 6.90 0.08
C ALA A 65 -1.11 5.45 -0.23
N TRP A 66 -1.45 4.98 -1.42
CA TRP A 66 -1.08 3.64 -1.87
C TRP A 66 -0.18 3.70 -3.10
N LEU A 67 0.95 3.01 -3.07
CA LEU A 67 1.87 2.95 -4.19
C LEU A 67 2.38 1.52 -4.39
N THR A 68 2.07 0.95 -5.55
CA THR A 68 2.62 -0.34 -5.99
C THR A 68 3.87 -0.11 -6.82
N LEU A 69 5.01 -0.59 -6.33
CA LEU A 69 6.31 -0.42 -6.98
C LEU A 69 6.58 -1.54 -8.00
N ASP A 70 7.18 -1.18 -9.13
CA ASP A 70 7.80 -2.11 -10.09
C ASP A 70 9.21 -1.64 -10.51
N ASP A 71 9.86 -2.40 -11.38
CA ASP A 71 11.24 -2.11 -11.83
C ASP A 71 11.39 -0.72 -12.46
N GLY A 72 10.31 -0.17 -13.00
CA GLY A 72 10.31 1.17 -13.59
C GLY A 72 10.41 2.29 -12.56
N ASP A 73 10.04 2.04 -11.31
CA ASP A 73 10.12 3.00 -10.21
C ASP A 73 11.54 3.13 -9.64
N ASN A 74 12.53 2.42 -10.22
CA ASN A 74 13.95 2.65 -9.94
C ASN A 74 14.45 3.98 -10.54
N ASP A 75 13.70 4.62 -11.44
CA ASP A 75 13.90 6.02 -11.84
C ASP A 75 13.33 6.95 -10.76
N PRO A 76 14.18 7.74 -10.05
CA PRO A 76 13.71 8.63 -8.99
C PRO A 76 12.64 9.62 -9.45
N ALA A 77 12.72 10.13 -10.68
CA ALA A 77 11.74 11.08 -11.19
C ALA A 77 10.35 10.43 -11.30
N ARG A 78 10.30 9.18 -11.78
CA ARG A 78 9.07 8.41 -11.89
C ARG A 78 8.53 8.00 -10.52
N PHE A 79 9.40 7.57 -9.62
CA PHE A 79 9.03 7.24 -8.24
C PHE A 79 8.36 8.43 -7.54
N PHE A 80 9.00 9.60 -7.55
CA PHE A 80 8.43 10.79 -6.89
C PHE A 80 7.14 11.25 -7.55
N GLN A 81 7.02 11.15 -8.88
CA GLN A 81 5.77 11.48 -9.56
C GLN A 81 4.62 10.55 -9.14
N HIS A 82 4.85 9.23 -9.09
CA HIS A 82 3.83 8.29 -8.62
C HIS A 82 3.49 8.51 -7.13
N LEU A 83 4.50 8.75 -6.29
CA LEU A 83 4.32 9.02 -4.86
C LEU A 83 3.45 10.26 -4.64
N LEU A 84 3.77 11.38 -5.28
CA LEU A 84 2.99 12.61 -5.17
C LEU A 84 1.57 12.47 -5.71
N THR A 85 1.35 11.58 -6.69
CA THR A 85 0.00 11.31 -7.24
C THR A 85 -0.80 10.36 -6.35
N SER A 86 -0.16 9.63 -5.44
CA SER A 86 -0.84 8.66 -4.54
C SER A 86 -1.43 9.28 -3.28
N ILE A 87 -1.14 10.55 -2.99
CA ILE A 87 -1.54 11.29 -1.78
C ILE A 87 -2.92 11.92 -1.96
#